data_AF-A0AAQ3U931-F1
#
_entry.id   AF-A0AAQ3U931-F1
#
_cell.length_a   1.000
_cell.length_b   1.000
_cell.length_c   1.000
_cell.angle_alpha   90.00
_cell.angle_beta   90.00
_cell.angle_gamma   90.00
#
_symmetry.space_group_name_H-M   'P 1'
#
loop_
_entity.id
_entity.type
_entity.pdbx_description
1 polymer ?
#
loop_
_entity_poly.entity_id
_entity_poly.type
_entity_poly.pdbx_seq_one_letter_code
_entity_poly.pdbx_strand_id
1 'polypeptide(L)'
;KREHCRHHTISHTPQQNGVAERMNRTIVSKARCMLSNAGMVGQFWAEANTACHLINRSPSNAIDKKTPMENLEAKCIFLGYGSGVKGYKLWNPETKKSMLSRRVVFNESEMYYANRATNTHDDVPRKS
;
A
#
# COMPACT_ATOMS: atom_id res chain seq x y z
N LYS A 1 30.40 -4.23 -7.08
CA LYS A 1 30.21 -3.11 -6.13
C LYS A 1 28.74 -2.70 -6.23
N ARG A 2 27.93 -2.88 -5.18
CA ARG A 2 26.51 -2.50 -5.20
C ARG A 2 26.41 -1.01 -4.89
N GLU A 3 26.12 -0.20 -5.89
CA GLU A 3 25.77 1.20 -5.69
C GLU A 3 24.49 1.27 -4.85
N HIS A 4 24.60 1.79 -3.64
CA HIS A 4 23.45 2.18 -2.85
C HIS A 4 22.99 3.54 -3.38
N CYS A 5 22.01 3.55 -4.28
CA CYS A 5 21.32 4.77 -4.67
C CYS A 5 20.58 5.34 -3.43
N ARG A 6 21.18 6.34 -2.77
CA ARG A 6 20.49 7.14 -1.76
C ARG A 6 19.61 8.15 -2.49
N HIS A 7 18.29 8.00 -2.36
CA HIS A 7 17.36 9.03 -2.82
C HIS A 7 17.47 10.24 -1.89
N HIS A 8 18.23 11.26 -2.29
CA HIS A 8 18.25 12.54 -1.60
C HIS A 8 16.90 13.25 -1.80
N THR A 9 16.44 13.96 -0.76
CA THR A 9 15.28 14.88 -0.87
C THR A 9 15.47 15.78 -2.08
N ILE A 10 14.49 15.81 -2.97
CA ILE A 10 14.58 16.60 -4.21
C ILE A 10 14.59 18.08 -3.81
N SER A 11 15.69 18.77 -4.07
CA SER A 11 15.77 20.23 -3.84
C SER A 11 14.64 20.90 -4.62
N HIS A 12 13.96 21.86 -3.97
CA HIS A 12 12.78 22.58 -4.48
C HIS A 12 11.42 21.86 -4.41
N THR A 13 11.25 20.84 -3.54
CA THR A 13 9.93 20.28 -3.18
C THR A 13 9.58 20.45 -1.69
N PRO A 14 9.53 21.69 -1.15
CA PRO A 14 9.38 21.93 0.28
C PRO A 14 8.08 21.36 0.86
N GLN A 15 7.00 21.27 0.07
CA GLN A 15 5.74 20.70 0.51
C GLN A 15 5.85 19.19 0.78
N GLN A 16 6.57 18.44 -0.07
CA GLN A 16 6.77 16.99 0.11
C GLN A 16 7.66 16.72 1.33
N ASN A 17 8.74 17.48 1.49
CA ASN A 17 9.60 17.39 2.67
C ASN A 17 8.83 17.76 3.94
N GLY A 18 8.02 18.82 3.90
CA GLY A 18 7.20 19.23 5.04
C GLY A 18 6.14 18.18 5.44
N VAL A 19 5.55 17.45 4.48
CA VAL A 19 4.63 16.33 4.77
C VAL A 19 5.40 15.21 5.48
N ALA A 20 6.56 14.82 4.96
CA ALA A 20 7.39 13.78 5.54
C ALA A 20 7.87 14.16 6.95
N GLU A 21 8.34 15.39 7.14
CA GLU A 21 8.80 15.91 8.43
C GLU A 21 7.70 15.90 9.48
N ARG A 22 6.48 16.32 9.14
CA ARG A 22 5.33 16.28 10.06
C ARG A 22 5.07 14.86 10.54
N MET A 23 5.01 13.91 9.61
CA MET A 23 4.77 12.50 9.96
C MET A 23 5.91 11.93 10.81
N ASN A 24 7.16 12.22 10.46
CA ASN A 24 8.33 11.78 11.22
C ASN A 24 8.29 12.33 12.65
N ARG A 25 7.90 13.59 12.85
CA ARG A 25 7.70 14.15 14.20
C ARG A 25 6.60 13.42 14.97
N THR A 26 5.48 13.09 14.32
CA THR A 26 4.38 12.34 14.96
C THR A 26 4.84 10.94 15.41
N ILE A 27 5.54 10.20 14.54
CA ILE A 27 6.06 8.86 14.87
C ILE A 27 6.99 8.93 16.07
N VAL A 28 7.96 9.86 16.05
CA VAL A 28 8.93 10.03 17.13
C VAL A 28 8.25 10.45 18.44
N SER A 29 7.27 11.36 18.38
CA SER A 29 6.50 11.77 19.56
C SER A 29 5.75 10.59 20.18
N LYS A 30 5.02 9.81 19.37
CA LYS A 30 4.30 8.63 19.87
C LYS A 30 5.24 7.56 20.42
N ALA A 31 6.36 7.30 19.75
CA ALA A 31 7.37 6.36 20.24
C ALA A 31 7.90 6.78 21.62
N ARG A 32 8.24 8.07 21.80
CA ARG A 32 8.70 8.61 23.08
C ARG A 32 7.66 8.48 24.20
N CYS A 33 6.39 8.78 23.92
CA CYS A 33 5.32 8.64 24.92
C CYS A 33 5.14 7.18 25.36
N MET A 34 5.14 6.24 24.41
CA MET A 34 5.02 4.81 24.74
C MET A 34 6.21 4.30 25.56
N LEU A 35 7.43 4.70 25.18
CA LEU A 35 8.65 4.35 25.91
C LEU A 35 8.65 4.92 27.33
N SER A 36 8.27 6.19 27.49
CA SER A 36 8.11 6.84 28.80
C SER A 36 7.08 6.11 29.67
N ASN A 37 5.92 5.76 29.10
CA ASN A 37 4.88 5.01 29.80
C ASN A 37 5.32 3.59 30.21
N ALA A 38 6.12 2.93 29.37
CA ALA A 38 6.66 1.61 29.66
C ALA A 38 7.86 1.63 30.63
N GLY A 39 8.36 2.81 31.01
CA GLY A 39 9.57 2.96 31.83
C GLY A 39 10.87 2.57 31.11
N MET A 40 10.87 2.57 29.77
CA MET A 40 11.99 2.11 28.95
C MET A 40 12.71 3.30 28.30
N VAL A 41 14.03 3.39 28.45
CA VAL A 41 14.83 4.50 27.90
C VAL A 41 15.65 4.11 26.67
N GLY A 42 15.46 4.84 25.57
CA GLY A 42 16.45 5.18 24.53
C GLY A 42 17.00 4.09 23.59
N GLN A 43 17.14 2.85 24.03
CA GLN A 43 17.78 1.76 23.25
C GLN A 43 16.83 1.06 22.27
N PHE A 44 15.57 1.47 22.30
CA PHE A 44 14.43 0.76 21.78
C PHE A 44 13.86 1.51 20.57
N TRP A 45 14.68 1.65 19.53
CA TRP A 45 14.27 2.22 18.25
C TRP A 45 13.32 1.29 17.48
N ALA A 46 13.36 -0.01 17.78
CA ALA A 46 12.47 -1.00 17.18
C ALA A 46 10.99 -0.72 17.51
N GLU A 47 10.71 -0.03 18.61
CA GLU A 47 9.41 0.35 19.13
C GLU A 47 8.77 1.47 18.29
N ALA A 48 9.57 2.16 17.46
CA ALA A 48 9.02 2.97 16.38
C ALA A 48 8.16 2.12 15.43
N ASN A 49 8.43 0.82 15.26
CA ASN A 49 7.55 -0.08 14.51
C ASN A 49 6.18 -0.23 15.19
N THR A 50 6.14 -0.31 16.52
CA THR A 50 4.89 -0.34 17.29
C THR A 50 4.13 0.99 17.13
N ALA A 51 4.85 2.13 17.16
CA ALA A 51 4.26 3.44 16.95
C ALA A 51 3.64 3.57 15.55
N CYS A 52 4.39 3.17 14.53
CA CYS A 52 3.94 3.11 13.13
C CYS A 52 2.76 2.15 12.97
N HIS A 53 2.80 0.98 13.61
CA HIS A 53 1.73 0.00 13.59
C HIS A 53 0.42 0.57 14.13
N LEU A 54 0.48 1.27 15.27
CA LEU A 54 -0.67 1.95 15.86
C LEU A 54 -1.15 3.10 14.98
N ILE A 55 -0.25 3.95 14.46
CA ILE A 55 -0.63 5.05 13.57
C ILE A 55 -1.34 4.53 12.32
N ASN A 56 -0.80 3.48 11.70
CA ASN A 56 -1.34 2.91 10.46
C ASN A 56 -2.70 2.21 10.66
N ARG A 57 -3.04 1.83 11.90
CA ARG A 57 -4.31 1.19 12.27
C ARG A 57 -5.25 2.08 13.09
N SER A 58 -4.82 3.30 13.42
CA SER A 58 -5.68 4.24 14.13
C SER A 58 -6.52 5.02 13.11
N PRO A 59 -7.83 5.18 13.34
CA PRO A 59 -8.65 6.03 12.50
C PRO A 59 -8.13 7.46 12.55
N SER A 60 -8.09 8.13 11.40
CA SER A 60 -7.63 9.51 11.30
C SER A 60 -8.72 10.38 10.68
N ASN A 61 -9.01 11.52 11.33
CA ASN A 61 -9.97 12.49 10.83
C ASN A 61 -9.56 13.07 9.46
N ALA A 62 -8.26 13.06 9.14
CA ALA A 62 -7.76 13.55 7.84
C ALA A 62 -8.15 12.63 6.67
N ILE A 63 -8.56 11.39 6.94
CA ILE A 63 -8.95 10.38 5.93
C ILE A 63 -10.33 9.81 6.25
N ASP A 64 -11.27 10.67 6.67
CA ASP A 64 -12.67 10.30 6.91
C ASP A 64 -12.83 9.13 7.90
N LYS A 65 -12.08 9.19 9.01
CA LYS A 65 -12.03 8.16 10.07
C LYS A 65 -11.62 6.76 9.59
N LYS A 66 -11.11 6.61 8.37
CA LYS A 66 -10.45 5.38 7.93
C LYS A 66 -9.07 5.29 8.55
N THR A 67 -8.48 4.09 8.55
CA THR A 67 -7.09 3.90 8.92
C THR A 67 -6.17 4.11 7.71
N PRO A 68 -4.94 4.61 7.89
CA PRO A 68 -4.00 4.77 6.77
C PRO A 68 -3.74 3.47 6.01
N MET A 69 -3.79 2.32 6.70
CA MET A 69 -3.66 1.00 6.09
C MET A 69 -4.82 0.71 5.12
N GLU A 70 -6.07 0.89 5.55
CA GLU A 70 -7.23 0.69 4.68
C GLU A 70 -7.24 1.65 3.50
N ASN A 71 -6.76 2.88 3.69
CA ASN A 71 -6.68 3.86 2.60
C ASN A 71 -5.56 3.54 1.59
N LEU A 72 -4.55 2.75 1.98
CA LEU A 72 -3.48 2.31 1.10
C LEU A 72 -3.83 1.02 0.35
N GLU A 73 -4.71 0.20 0.92
CA GLU A 73 -5.22 -1.02 0.30
C GLU A 73 -6.21 -0.68 -0.82
N ALA A 74 -5.68 -0.61 -2.05
CA ALA A 74 -6.49 -0.39 -3.24
C ALA A 74 -6.96 -1.73 -3.83
N LYS A 75 -8.28 -1.89 -3.97
CA LYS A 75 -8.86 -2.98 -4.76
C LYS A 75 -8.55 -2.74 -6.24
N CYS A 76 -7.92 -3.72 -6.87
CA CYS A 76 -7.49 -3.62 -8.26
C CYS A 76 -7.76 -4.93 -9.01
N ILE A 77 -7.93 -4.81 -10.32
CA ILE A 77 -8.08 -5.93 -11.25
C ILE A 77 -6.70 -6.33 -11.76
N PHE A 78 -6.41 -7.63 -11.73
CA PHE A 78 -5.17 -8.17 -12.29
C PHE A 78 -5.16 -8.09 -13.82
N LEU A 79 -4.11 -7.53 -14.41
CA LEU A 79 -3.95 -7.41 -15.87
C LEU A 79 -2.81 -8.28 -16.44
N GLY A 80 -1.96 -8.87 -15.59
CA GLY A 80 -0.80 -9.64 -16.03
C GLY A 80 0.50 -9.19 -15.37
N TYR A 81 1.62 -9.47 -16.01
CA TYR A 81 2.96 -9.18 -15.48
C TYR A 81 3.55 -7.92 -16.12
N GLY A 82 4.32 -7.15 -15.36
CA GLY A 82 5.08 -6.02 -15.89
C GLY A 82 6.24 -6.49 -16.77
N SER A 83 6.43 -5.85 -17.93
CA SER A 83 7.59 -6.15 -18.77
C SER A 83 8.89 -5.74 -18.06
N GLY A 84 9.87 -6.65 -18.01
CA GLY A 84 11.20 -6.39 -17.44
C GLY A 84 11.25 -6.21 -15.92
N VAL A 85 10.13 -6.38 -15.20
CA VAL A 85 10.07 -6.24 -13.75
C VAL A 85 9.35 -7.43 -13.11
N LYS A 86 9.88 -7.94 -11.99
CA LYS A 86 9.16 -8.93 -11.18
C LYS A 86 8.04 -8.20 -10.44
N GLY A 87 6.88 -8.02 -11.07
CA GLY A 87 5.74 -7.31 -10.49
C GLY A 87 4.47 -7.52 -11.31
N TYR A 88 3.32 -7.44 -10.64
CA TYR A 88 2.01 -7.59 -11.25
C TYR A 88 1.50 -6.23 -11.74
N LYS A 89 0.95 -6.20 -12.95
CA LYS A 89 0.23 -5.07 -13.50
C LYS A 89 -1.22 -5.15 -13.03
N LEU A 90 -1.67 -4.09 -12.39
CA LEU A 90 -2.98 -4.01 -11.76
C LEU A 90 -3.71 -2.77 -12.31
N TRP A 91 -5.01 -2.88 -12.53
CA TRP A 91 -5.87 -1.76 -12.86
C TRP A 91 -6.70 -1.37 -11.66
N ASN A 92 -6.62 -0.11 -11.25
CA ASN A 92 -7.49 0.44 -10.23
C ASN A 92 -8.70 1.12 -10.92
N PRO A 93 -9.93 0.58 -10.79
CA PRO A 93 -11.11 1.12 -11.47
C PRO A 93 -11.58 2.46 -10.89
N GLU A 94 -11.32 2.73 -9.60
CA GLU A 94 -11.71 3.98 -8.93
C GLU A 94 -10.88 5.16 -9.45
N THR A 95 -9.57 4.96 -9.57
CA THR A 95 -8.62 5.99 -10.03
C THR A 95 -8.39 5.99 -11.54
N LYS A 96 -8.90 4.98 -12.25
CA LYS A 96 -8.69 4.73 -13.69
C LYS A 96 -7.22 4.73 -14.10
N LYS A 97 -6.37 4.10 -13.28
CA LYS A 97 -4.93 4.03 -13.50
C LYS A 97 -4.41 2.61 -13.40
N SER A 98 -3.45 2.28 -14.27
CA SER A 98 -2.66 1.05 -14.15
C SER A 98 -1.48 1.29 -13.21
N MET A 99 -1.22 0.34 -12.31
CA MET A 99 -0.10 0.35 -11.37
C MET A 99 0.66 -0.97 -11.41
N LEU A 100 1.93 -0.94 -11.02
CA LEU A 100 2.79 -2.12 -10.88
C LEU A 100 3.06 -2.35 -9.39
N SER A 101 2.73 -3.53 -8.88
CA SER A 101 3.00 -3.90 -7.48
C SER A 101 3.57 -5.31 -7.35
N ARG A 102 4.49 -5.48 -6.40
CA ARG A 102 5.06 -6.78 -6.01
C ARG A 102 4.29 -7.48 -4.90
N ARG A 103 3.62 -6.72 -4.04
CA ARG A 103 2.85 -7.24 -2.92
C ARG A 103 1.39 -7.11 -3.29
N VAL A 104 0.80 -8.24 -3.67
CA VAL A 104 -0.60 -8.35 -4.08
C VAL A 104 -1.17 -9.56 -3.37
N VAL A 105 -2.31 -9.38 -2.71
CA VAL A 105 -3.11 -10.47 -2.16
C VAL A 105 -4.22 -10.72 -3.16
N PHE A 106 -4.29 -11.93 -3.71
CA PHE A 106 -5.33 -12.31 -4.65
C PHE A 106 -6.54 -12.84 -3.88
N ASN A 107 -7.72 -12.34 -4.21
CA ASN A 107 -8.97 -12.97 -3.78
C ASN A 107 -9.30 -14.10 -4.75
N GLU A 108 -8.84 -15.31 -4.42
CA GLU A 108 -8.97 -16.48 -5.30
C GLU A 108 -10.43 -16.84 -5.58
N SER A 109 -11.32 -16.67 -4.59
CA SER A 109 -12.75 -16.98 -4.73
C SER A 109 -13.40 -16.20 -5.86
N GLU A 110 -13.10 -14.90 -6.02
CA GLU A 110 -13.69 -14.07 -7.08
C GLU A 110 -13.04 -14.30 -8.45
N MET A 111 -11.75 -14.63 -8.47
CA MET A 111 -10.98 -14.90 -9.70
C MET A 111 -11.55 -16.08 -10.50
N TYR A 112 -11.92 -17.17 -9.84
CA TYR A 112 -12.41 -18.37 -10.53
C TYR A 112 -13.82 -18.21 -11.12
N TYR A 113 -14.69 -17.41 -10.51
CA TYR A 113 -16.07 -17.21 -11.01
C TYR A 113 -16.17 -16.16 -12.12
N ALA A 114 -15.31 -15.14 -12.12
CA ALA A 114 -15.27 -14.14 -13.20
C ALA A 114 -14.97 -14.79 -14.56
N ASN A 115 -14.17 -15.86 -14.58
CA ASN A 115 -13.81 -16.58 -15.80
C ASN A 115 -14.94 -17.49 -16.34
N ARG A 116 -16.00 -17.74 -15.56
CA ARG A 116 -17.19 -18.48 -16.04
C ARG A 116 -18.23 -17.57 -16.69
N ALA A 117 -18.38 -16.35 -16.19
CA ALA A 117 -19.33 -15.38 -16.74
C ALA A 117 -18.91 -14.83 -18.12
N THR A 118 -17.63 -14.90 -18.47
CA THR A 118 -17.11 -14.46 -19.78
C THR A 118 -17.09 -15.56 -20.84
N ASN A 119 -17.48 -16.80 -20.51
CA ASN A 119 -17.50 -17.94 -21.42
C ASN A 119 -18.92 -18.36 -21.88
N THR A 120 -19.95 -17.56 -21.59
CA THR A 120 -21.31 -17.77 -22.13
C THR A 120 -21.58 -16.80 -23.27
N HIS A 121 -20.87 -16.97 -24.38
CA HIS A 121 -21.34 -16.51 -25.68
C HIS A 121 -20.79 -17.50 -26.71
N ASP A 122 -21.61 -18.51 -27.04
CA ASP A 122 -21.88 -18.97 -28.40
C ASP A 122 -22.56 -20.36 -28.33
N ASP A 123 -23.89 -20.33 -28.21
CA ASP A 123 -24.74 -21.36 -28.79
C ASP A 123 -24.52 -21.37 -30.30
N VAL A 124 -23.61 -22.23 -30.78
CA VAL A 124 -23.57 -22.62 -32.19
C VAL A 124 -24.48 -23.84 -32.34
N PRO A 125 -25.63 -23.75 -33.05
CA PRO A 125 -26.45 -24.91 -33.31
C PRO A 125 -25.66 -25.87 -34.20
N ARG A 126 -25.43 -27.10 -33.72
CA ARG A 126 -24.87 -28.18 -34.54
C ARG A 126 -25.84 -28.44 -35.69
N LYS A 127 -25.43 -28.10 -36.91
CA LYS A 127 -26.03 -28.59 -38.15
C LYS A 127 -25.40 -29.93 -38.55
N SER A 128 -26.23 -30.71 -39.25
CA SER A 128 -26.11 -32.08 -39.79
C SER A 128 -26.13 -33.20 -38.76
#